data_AF-A0A3S1EMY1-F1
#
_entry.id   AF-A0A3S1EMY1-F1
#
_cell.length_a   1.000
_cell.length_b   1.000
_cell.length_c   1.000
_cell.angle_alpha   90.00
_cell.angle_beta   90.00
_cell.angle_gamma   90.00
#
_symmetry.space_group_name_H-M   'P 1'
#
loop_
_entity.id
_entity.type
_entity.pdbx_description
1 polymer ?
#
loop_
_entity_poly.entity_id
_entity_poly.type
_entity_poly.pdbx_seq_one_letter_code
_entity_poly.pdbx_strand_id
1 'polypeptide(L)'
;YGTRSFCPTCGGRVAWVDDNEAEVAIGSLDIAPTDLVPEYELWTSRRETWLHALPGTEQFEHDRPAQHSAEAPTPRSLSDIDAEI
;
A
#
# COMPACT_ATOMS: atom_id res chain seq x y z
N TYR A 1 -7.94 8.55 10.41
CA TYR A 1 -9.40 8.46 10.21
C TYR A 1 -9.70 7.08 9.65
N GLY A 2 -10.35 6.21 10.43
CA GLY A 2 -10.43 4.79 10.11
C GLY A 2 -9.03 4.19 9.97
N THR A 3 -8.84 3.33 8.97
CA THR A 3 -7.58 2.66 8.60
C THR A 3 -6.57 3.58 7.88
N ARG A 4 -6.90 4.85 7.61
CA ARG A 4 -6.00 5.83 6.98
C ARG A 4 -5.28 6.68 8.03
N SER A 5 -3.95 6.69 7.96
CA SER A 5 -3.04 7.45 8.81
C SER A 5 -2.49 8.68 8.07
N PHE A 6 -2.42 9.81 8.80
CA PHE A 6 -1.94 11.10 8.29
C PHE A 6 -0.90 11.69 9.23
N CYS A 7 0.10 12.39 8.67
CA CYS A 7 1.10 13.09 9.46
C CYS A 7 0.46 14.28 10.19
N PRO A 8 0.59 14.39 11.54
CA PRO A 8 -0.02 15.48 12.30
C PRO A 8 0.62 16.85 12.00
N THR A 9 1.81 16.88 11.41
CA THR A 9 2.54 18.12 11.12
C THR A 9 2.17 18.70 9.75
N CYS A 10 2.12 17.87 8.71
CA CYS A 10 1.91 18.34 7.33
C CYS A 10 0.60 17.87 6.68
N GLY A 11 -0.15 16.97 7.32
CA GLY A 11 -1.38 16.41 6.78
C GLY A 11 -1.20 15.39 5.65
N GLY A 12 0.04 15.05 5.28
CA GLY A 12 0.34 14.04 4.25
C GLY A 12 -0.16 12.64 4.65
N ARG A 13 -0.60 11.86 3.66
CA ARG A 13 -0.96 10.44 3.86
C ARG A 13 0.30 9.65 4.18
N VAL A 14 0.27 8.85 5.25
CA VAL A 14 1.42 8.06 5.70
C VAL A 14 1.25 6.60 5.30
N ALA A 15 0.24 5.95 5.84
CA ALA A 15 -0.10 4.58 5.48
C ALA A 15 -1.61 4.41 5.53
N TRP A 16 -2.08 3.41 4.80
CA TRP A 16 -3.36 2.77 5.09
C TRP A 16 -3.07 1.35 5.52
N VAL A 17 -3.60 0.93 6.66
CA VAL A 17 -3.35 -0.40 7.20
C VAL A 17 -4.67 -0.97 7.62
N ASP A 18 -4.99 -2.15 7.12
CA ASP A 18 -6.04 -3.01 7.66
C ASP A 18 -5.43 -4.29 8.24
N ASP A 19 -6.27 -5.26 8.58
CA ASP A 19 -5.81 -6.51 9.19
C ASP A 19 -5.05 -7.41 8.19
N ASN A 20 -5.11 -7.15 6.89
CA ASN A 20 -4.56 -8.01 5.85
C ASN A 20 -3.44 -7.36 5.05
N GLU A 21 -3.47 -6.05 4.86
CA GLU A 21 -2.59 -5.31 3.97
C GLU A 21 -2.20 -3.94 4.53
N ALA A 22 -1.03 -3.47 4.10
CA ALA A 22 -0.56 -2.11 4.31
C ALA A 22 -0.26 -1.45 2.96
N GLU A 23 -0.90 -0.32 2.69
CA GLU A 23 -0.61 0.54 1.55
C GLU A 23 0.34 1.66 1.98
N VAL A 24 1.50 1.72 1.33
CA VAL A 24 2.51 2.76 1.50
C VAL A 24 2.81 3.38 0.14
N ALA A 25 2.82 4.71 0.06
CA ALA A 25 3.19 5.39 -1.17
C ALA A 25 4.70 5.26 -1.41
N ILE A 26 5.12 4.60 -2.50
CA ILE A 26 6.55 4.38 -2.80
C ILE A 26 7.35 5.69 -2.81
N GLY A 27 6.75 6.78 -3.29
CA GLY A 27 7.38 8.11 -3.32
C GLY A 27 7.64 8.74 -1.95
N SER A 28 7.15 8.15 -0.85
CA SER A 28 7.45 8.60 0.51
C SER A 28 8.65 7.89 1.15
N LEU A 29 9.30 6.96 0.44
CA LEU A 29 10.46 6.23 0.94
C LEU A 29 11.76 7.00 0.65
N ASP A 30 12.67 7.05 1.62
CA ASP A 30 13.98 7.73 1.44
C ASP A 30 14.84 7.05 0.38
N ILE A 31 14.73 5.73 0.28
CA ILE A 31 15.41 4.91 -0.73
C ILE A 31 14.34 4.30 -1.62
N ALA A 32 14.40 4.62 -2.91
CA ALA A 32 13.47 4.04 -3.89
C ALA A 32 13.76 2.54 -4.08
N PRO A 33 12.80 1.65 -3.82
CA PRO A 33 12.95 0.25 -4.19
C PRO A 33 12.91 0.11 -5.72
N THR A 34 13.78 -0.72 -6.27
CA THR A 34 13.94 -0.87 -7.73
C THR A 34 13.51 -2.24 -8.26
N ASP A 35 13.13 -3.15 -7.38
CA ASP A 35 12.81 -4.55 -7.65
C ASP A 35 11.33 -4.92 -7.45
N LEU A 36 10.50 -3.94 -7.09
CA LEU A 36 9.06 -4.15 -6.96
C LEU A 36 8.40 -4.26 -8.34
N VAL A 37 7.62 -5.33 -8.52
CA VAL A 37 6.81 -5.56 -9.72
C VAL A 37 5.33 -5.51 -9.34
N PRO A 38 4.50 -4.70 -10.03
CA PRO A 38 3.08 -4.61 -9.70
C PRO A 38 2.32 -5.92 -9.97
N GLU A 39 1.64 -6.44 -8.95
CA GLU A 39 0.81 -7.65 -9.07
C GLU A 39 -0.62 -7.33 -9.57
N TYR A 40 -1.17 -6.18 -9.17
CA TYR A 40 -2.50 -5.73 -9.60
C TYR A 40 -2.61 -4.20 -9.77
N GLU A 41 -3.62 -3.77 -10.53
CA GLU A 41 -4.06 -2.38 -10.70
C GLU A 41 -5.51 -2.25 -10.21
N LEU A 42 -5.77 -1.28 -9.32
CA LEU A 42 -7.12 -0.97 -8.83
C LEU A 42 -7.65 0.30 -9.49
N TRP A 43 -8.97 0.46 -9.48
CA TRP A 43 -9.66 1.67 -9.96
C TRP A 43 -9.34 2.03 -11.42
N THR A 44 -9.14 1.02 -12.27
CA THR A 44 -8.80 1.21 -13.70
C THR A 44 -9.90 1.92 -14.49
N SER A 45 -11.12 1.98 -13.97
CA SER A 45 -12.22 2.79 -14.48
C SER A 45 -11.90 4.29 -14.56
N ARG A 46 -10.93 4.76 -13.76
CA ARG A 46 -10.44 6.16 -13.74
C ARG A 46 -9.11 6.32 -14.48
N ARG A 47 -8.65 5.29 -15.20
CA ARG A 47 -7.38 5.35 -15.92
C ARG A 47 -7.50 6.38 -17.04
N GLU A 48 -6.56 7.32 -17.05
CA GLU A 48 -6.42 8.28 -18.12
C GLU A 48 -6.03 7.59 -19.43
N THR A 49 -6.55 8.07 -20.57
CA THR A 49 -6.35 7.43 -21.88
C THR A 49 -4.88 7.34 -22.31
N TRP A 50 -4.02 8.21 -21.76
CA TRP A 50 -2.58 8.22 -22.04
C TRP A 50 -1.80 7.18 -21.21
N LEU A 51 -2.37 6.65 -20.12
CA LEU A 51 -1.72 5.68 -19.27
C LEU A 51 -2.08 4.27 -19.74
N HIS A 52 -1.07 3.46 -20.07
CA HIS A 52 -1.28 2.08 -20.50
C HIS A 52 -1.45 1.15 -19.29
N ALA A 53 -2.19 0.06 -19.48
CA ALA A 53 -2.24 -1.03 -18.53
C ALA A 53 -0.85 -1.62 -18.30
N LEU A 54 -0.56 -2.02 -17.07
CA LEU A 54 0.69 -2.67 -16.74
C LEU A 54 0.70 -4.11 -17.30
N PRO A 55 1.76 -4.52 -18.03
CA PRO A 55 1.82 -5.85 -18.63
C PRO A 55 1.84 -6.95 -17.57
N GLY A 56 0.95 -7.93 -17.70
CA GLY A 56 0.91 -9.09 -16.80
C GLY A 56 0.30 -8.83 -15.42
N THR A 57 -0.25 -7.64 -15.21
CA THR A 57 -0.84 -7.21 -13.95
C THR A 57 -2.36 -7.41 -14.00
N GLU A 58 -2.96 -7.95 -12.94
CA GLU A 58 -4.41 -8.11 -12.84
C GLU A 58 -5.08 -6.73 -12.74
N GLN A 59 -6.23 -6.54 -13.39
CA GLN A 59 -6.88 -5.22 -13.49
C GLN A 59 -8.28 -5.23 -12.90
N PHE A 60 -8.55 -4.29 -12.00
CA PHE A 60 -9.82 -4.13 -11.33
C PHE A 60 -10.40 -2.73 -11.57
N GLU A 61 -11.68 -2.67 -11.95
CA GLU A 61 -12.36 -1.39 -12.15
C GLU A 61 -12.53 -0.58 -10.86
N HIS A 62 -12.42 -1.25 -9.70
CA HIS A 62 -12.63 -0.74 -8.34
C HIS A 62 -11.60 -1.40 -7.39
N ASP A 63 -11.92 -1.47 -6.09
CA ASP A 63 -11.18 -2.30 -5.13
C ASP A 63 -11.21 -3.79 -5.52
N ARG A 64 -10.18 -4.53 -5.09
CA ARG A 64 -10.11 -5.98 -5.25
C ARG A 64 -11.20 -6.65 -4.41
N PRO A 65 -11.82 -7.76 -4.86
CA PRO A 65 -12.71 -8.54 -4.01
C PRO A 65 -11.96 -8.97 -2.74
N ALA A 66 -12.57 -8.78 -1.57
CA ALA A 66 -11.96 -9.14 -0.29
C ALA A 66 -11.54 -10.63 -0.30
N GLN A 67 -10.25 -10.89 -0.07
CA GLN A 67 -9.80 -12.25 0.20
C GLN A 67 -10.17 -12.61 1.63
N HIS A 68 -10.77 -13.78 1.81
CA HIS A 68 -11.14 -14.27 3.14
C HIS A 68 -9.91 -14.28 4.05
N SER A 69 -10.08 -13.67 5.22
CA SER A 69 -9.09 -13.34 6.23
C SER A 69 -8.00 -14.39 6.43
N ALA A 70 -6.77 -14.08 6.01
CA ALA A 70 -5.59 -14.66 6.64
C ALA A 70 -5.33 -13.88 7.94
N GLU A 71 -5.13 -14.58 9.04
CA GLU A 71 -4.87 -14.01 10.36
C GLU A 71 -3.65 -13.07 10.31
N ALA A 72 -3.86 -11.81 10.70
CA ALA A 72 -2.82 -10.80 10.72
C ALA A 72 -1.69 -11.20 11.68
N PRO A 73 -0.41 -11.22 11.27
CA PRO A 73 0.69 -11.35 12.22
C PRO A 73 0.67 -10.14 13.16
N THR A 74 0.91 -10.37 14.46
CA THR A 74 0.96 -9.29 15.44
C THR A 74 1.98 -8.24 14.98
N PRO A 75 1.60 -6.96 14.83
CA PRO A 75 2.54 -5.92 14.43
C PRO A 75 3.67 -5.87 15.45
N ARG A 76 4.91 -5.97 14.97
CA ARG A 76 6.09 -5.79 15.84
C ARG A 76 6.11 -4.37 16.36
N SER A 77 6.48 -4.20 17.62
CA SER A 77 6.58 -2.88 18.23
C SER A 77 7.70 -2.09 17.56
N LEU A 78 7.51 -0.78 17.35
CA LEU A 78 8.58 0.12 16.89
C LEU A 78 9.79 0.09 17.84
N SER A 79 9.57 -0.18 19.13
CA SER A 79 10.65 -0.38 20.11
C SER A 79 11.52 -1.62 19.85
N ASP A 80 11.03 -2.56 19.03
CA ASP A 80 11.75 -3.79 18.70
C ASP A 80 12.75 -3.57 17.56
N ILE A 81 12.67 -2.43 16.84
CA ILE A 81 13.56 -2.07 15.73
C ILE A 81 14.87 -1.45 16.24
N ASP A 82 14.82 -0.69 17.34
CA ASP A 82 16.00 -0.04 17.93
C ASP A 82 16.92 -1.01 18.69
N ALA A 83 16.59 -2.31 18.72
CA ALA A 83 17.35 -3.35 19.43
C ALA A 83 18.36 -4.12 18.54
N GLU A 84 18.44 -3.83 17.24
CA GLU A 84 19.37 -4.48 16.29
C GLU A 84 20.47 -3.56 15.74
N ILE A 85 20.82 -2.47 16.44
CA ILE A 85 22.01 -1.65 16.16
C ILE A 85 23.01 -1.74 17.32
#